data_AF-A0A9Q2ICW7-F1
#
_entry.id   AF-A0A9Q2ICW7-F1
#
_cell.length_a   1.000
_cell.length_b   1.000
_cell.length_c   1.000
_cell.angle_alpha   90.00
_cell.angle_beta   90.00
_cell.angle_gamma   90.00
#
_symmetry.space_group_name_H-M   'P 1'
#
loop_
_entity.id
_entity.type
_entity.pdbx_description
1 polymer ?
#
loop_
_entity_poly.entity_id
_entity_poly.type
_entity_poly.pdbx_seq_one_letter_code
_entity_poly.pdbx_strand_id
1 'polypeptide(L)'
;MSLPVNSPSYSAFNKQGLKATVAATISHIKKLYLSDQIPWVIGYSGGKDSTAVLQLVWSALQELRKEGLCHKDVHVISTDTLVENPIVAMWVEKSLERMLEAKQQQDLPIQPHRLTPDVKDRFWVNLIGKGYPAPRYKFRWCTDRLKIAPSNNFINKLVDKRGEAILVLGTRKAESTTRAATMEHYENIETNTRRADGLTANGTLDRVWVYPPIADWTNDDVWIYLNSVSNPWNFPNQDLMGMYQGATEGGECPLVVDKSTQSCGDSRFGCYVCTMVSEDKSMSAMIANDEEKEWMYPLLALRNEIDVNDADHDKKLSKLRRDKSRRDFRRMNGSLTVHITKNGADIVPGPYVQSFREELLEKVLLAQVAVQEMGPVEVKNLELLPLEELEEIRRIWLEEKLEAEDNLPAIYQKIMGKPYPGSRRAHHPILNKTVLDKLKTLCTENNDDEGLMYQQIRAAMVIANRHKSQLRRANLAAELTDSLEKGAFSSLDEAKSFALERKRLELQIQYDNSPNLSEREKESINEQIAIITRSVKERGYSSLLIETEVVSDDI
;
A
#
# COMPACT_ATOMS: atom_id res chain seq x y z
N MET A 1 -13.73 6.73 -41.48
CA MET A 1 -14.80 7.58 -40.94
C MET A 1 -15.33 6.93 -39.67
N SER A 2 -14.73 7.27 -38.53
CA SER A 2 -15.18 6.85 -37.20
C SER A 2 -16.38 7.72 -36.80
N LEU A 3 -17.54 7.09 -36.65
CA LEU A 3 -18.74 7.76 -36.15
C LEU A 3 -18.48 8.25 -34.72
N PRO A 4 -18.83 9.51 -34.38
CA PRO A 4 -18.75 9.98 -33.01
C PRO A 4 -19.83 9.27 -32.18
N VAL A 5 -19.41 8.45 -31.22
CA VAL A 5 -20.31 7.89 -30.19
C VAL A 5 -20.74 9.06 -29.31
N ASN A 6 -21.87 9.66 -29.67
CA ASN A 6 -22.49 10.73 -28.91
C ASN A 6 -23.24 10.11 -27.72
N SER A 7 -22.52 9.70 -26.67
CA SER A 7 -23.14 9.29 -25.41
C SER A 7 -23.82 10.52 -24.79
N PRO A 8 -25.12 10.48 -24.43
CA PRO A 8 -25.77 11.60 -23.77
C PRO A 8 -25.08 11.88 -22.43
N SER A 9 -24.76 13.15 -22.13
CA SER A 9 -24.17 13.55 -20.85
C SER A 9 -25.20 13.33 -19.74
N TYR A 10 -25.17 12.16 -19.13
CA TYR A 10 -26.02 11.82 -18.00
C TYR A 10 -25.51 12.57 -16.78
N SER A 11 -26.16 13.68 -16.39
CA SER A 11 -26.01 14.28 -15.06
C SER A 11 -27.18 13.85 -14.19
N ALA A 12 -26.89 13.55 -12.92
CA ALA A 12 -27.89 13.23 -11.90
C ALA A 12 -28.88 14.39 -11.65
N PHE A 13 -28.56 15.60 -12.09
CA PHE A 13 -29.37 16.81 -11.89
C PHE A 13 -30.22 17.19 -13.11
N ASN A 14 -30.03 16.57 -14.28
CA ASN A 14 -30.74 16.96 -15.50
C ASN A 14 -32.27 16.86 -15.41
N LYS A 15 -32.80 15.85 -14.70
CA LYS A 15 -34.26 15.59 -14.67
C LYS A 15 -35.01 16.47 -13.67
N GLN A 16 -34.47 16.66 -12.47
CA GLN A 16 -35.17 17.29 -11.35
C GLN A 16 -34.45 18.54 -10.81
N GLY A 17 -33.23 18.82 -11.28
CA GLY A 17 -32.37 19.89 -10.78
C GLY A 17 -31.63 19.50 -9.49
N LEU A 18 -30.56 20.23 -9.19
CA LEU A 18 -29.69 19.99 -8.03
C LEU A 18 -30.47 19.89 -6.70
N LYS A 19 -31.32 20.88 -6.41
CA LYS A 19 -32.04 20.97 -5.12
C LYS A 19 -32.96 19.77 -4.89
N ALA A 20 -33.71 19.37 -5.91
CA ALA A 20 -34.65 18.26 -5.79
C ALA A 20 -33.92 16.91 -5.69
N THR A 21 -32.86 16.70 -6.49
CA THR A 21 -32.04 15.48 -6.41
C THR A 21 -31.41 15.34 -5.01
N VAL A 22 -30.81 16.42 -4.47
CA VAL A 22 -30.22 16.42 -3.13
C VAL A 22 -31.27 16.14 -2.06
N ALA A 23 -32.44 16.78 -2.13
CA ALA A 23 -33.53 16.54 -1.19
C ALA A 23 -34.07 15.10 -1.24
N ALA A 24 -34.14 14.51 -2.44
CA ALA A 24 -34.52 13.11 -2.62
C ALA A 24 -33.49 12.16 -2.01
N THR A 25 -32.19 12.42 -2.23
CA THR A 25 -31.11 11.63 -1.61
C THR A 25 -31.13 11.75 -0.08
N ILE A 26 -31.30 12.96 0.46
CA ILE A 26 -31.44 13.18 1.92
C ILE A 26 -32.67 12.42 2.46
N SER A 27 -33.81 12.48 1.76
CA SER A 27 -35.03 11.75 2.16
C SER A 27 -34.83 10.25 2.18
N HIS A 28 -34.10 9.70 1.20
CA HIS A 28 -33.76 8.28 1.15
C HIS A 28 -32.81 7.89 2.30
N ILE A 29 -31.79 8.71 2.58
CA ILE A 29 -30.90 8.53 3.74
C ILE A 29 -31.72 8.49 5.05
N LYS A 30 -32.64 9.44 5.25
CA LYS A 30 -33.51 9.48 6.44
C LYS A 30 -34.37 8.22 6.56
N LYS A 31 -35.01 7.81 5.46
CA LYS A 31 -35.83 6.58 5.42
C LYS A 31 -35.01 5.37 5.82
N LEU A 32 -33.81 5.21 5.25
CA LEU A 32 -32.93 4.09 5.54
C LEU A 32 -32.42 4.12 6.98
N TYR A 33 -32.03 5.30 7.47
CA TYR A 33 -31.55 5.49 8.83
C TYR A 33 -32.61 5.09 9.87
N LEU A 34 -33.89 5.37 9.62
CA LEU A 34 -35.00 5.03 10.51
C LEU A 34 -35.52 3.58 10.35
N SER A 35 -35.12 2.86 9.31
CA SER A 35 -35.67 1.53 8.98
C SER A 35 -35.24 0.42 9.96
N ASP A 36 -34.11 0.59 10.64
CA ASP A 36 -33.51 -0.41 11.53
C ASP A 36 -32.66 0.26 12.63
N GLN A 37 -31.97 -0.54 13.45
CA GLN A 37 -31.00 -0.07 14.46
C GLN A 37 -29.54 -0.41 14.10
N ILE A 38 -29.28 -0.82 12.84
CA ILE A 38 -27.96 -1.25 12.40
C ILE A 38 -27.03 -0.02 12.37
N PRO A 39 -25.83 -0.07 13.00
CA PRO A 39 -24.89 1.05 13.00
C PRO A 39 -24.36 1.34 11.60
N TRP A 40 -24.12 2.62 11.32
CA TRP A 40 -23.56 3.06 10.04
C TRP A 40 -22.06 3.29 10.16
N VAL A 41 -21.32 2.88 9.13
CA VAL A 41 -19.88 3.12 8.98
C VAL A 41 -19.68 3.87 7.68
N ILE A 42 -19.23 5.11 7.72
CA ILE A 42 -18.97 5.94 6.54
C ILE A 42 -17.48 5.89 6.24
N GLY A 43 -17.12 5.39 5.07
CA GLY A 43 -15.74 5.44 4.58
C GLY A 43 -15.39 6.85 4.12
N TYR A 44 -14.52 7.54 4.86
CA TYR A 44 -14.10 8.91 4.60
C TYR A 44 -12.61 8.96 4.24
N SER A 45 -12.27 9.47 3.06
CA SER A 45 -10.88 9.60 2.59
C SER A 45 -10.40 11.04 2.48
N GLY A 46 -11.24 12.02 2.82
CA GLY A 46 -10.97 13.44 2.58
C GLY A 46 -11.06 13.88 1.12
N GLY A 47 -11.33 12.96 0.20
CA GLY A 47 -11.58 13.28 -1.21
C GLY A 47 -13.01 13.75 -1.48
N LYS A 48 -13.23 14.36 -2.65
CA LYS A 48 -14.51 14.97 -3.05
C LYS A 48 -15.72 14.05 -2.87
N ASP A 49 -15.63 12.80 -3.32
CA ASP A 49 -16.73 11.85 -3.31
C ASP A 49 -17.13 11.50 -1.87
N SER A 50 -16.14 11.18 -1.03
CA SER A 50 -16.36 10.84 0.38
C SER A 50 -16.85 12.03 1.21
N THR A 51 -16.37 13.25 0.90
CA THR A 51 -16.86 14.49 1.50
C THR A 51 -18.33 14.71 1.13
N ALA A 52 -18.70 14.56 -0.14
CA ALA A 52 -20.08 14.73 -0.59
C ALA A 52 -21.04 13.75 0.10
N VAL A 53 -20.67 12.47 0.18
CA VAL A 53 -21.44 11.46 0.93
C VAL A 53 -21.61 11.85 2.38
N LEU A 54 -20.53 12.24 3.06
CA LEU A 54 -20.61 12.61 4.46
C LEU A 54 -21.47 13.86 4.66
N GLN A 55 -21.39 14.87 3.79
CA GLN A 55 -22.27 16.05 3.86
C GLN A 55 -23.74 15.66 3.72
N LEU A 56 -24.09 14.80 2.77
CA LEU A 56 -25.47 14.33 2.57
C LEU A 56 -26.00 13.61 3.82
N VAL A 57 -25.21 12.71 4.39
CA VAL A 57 -25.58 12.00 5.62
C VAL A 57 -25.68 12.96 6.79
N TRP A 58 -24.73 13.88 6.95
CA TRP A 58 -24.73 14.86 8.02
C TRP A 58 -25.97 15.77 7.97
N SER A 59 -26.33 16.27 6.79
CA SER A 59 -27.55 17.07 6.60
C SER A 59 -28.81 16.28 6.95
N ALA A 60 -28.91 15.01 6.54
CA ALA A 60 -30.02 14.14 6.93
C ALA A 60 -30.12 13.98 8.46
N LEU A 61 -28.99 13.81 9.15
CA LEU A 61 -28.95 13.68 10.60
C LEU A 61 -29.30 14.99 11.32
N GLN A 62 -28.91 16.15 10.77
CA GLN A 62 -29.32 17.46 11.29
C GLN A 62 -30.84 17.64 11.23
N GLU A 63 -31.49 17.24 10.13
CA GLU A 63 -32.94 17.27 10.02
C GLU A 63 -33.60 16.31 11.02
N LEU A 64 -33.12 15.06 11.09
CA LEU A 64 -33.64 14.07 12.05
C LEU A 64 -33.42 14.52 13.51
N ARG A 65 -32.36 15.27 13.80
CA ARG A 65 -32.11 15.81 15.14
C ARG A 65 -33.17 16.83 15.52
N LYS A 66 -33.56 17.71 14.60
CA LYS A 66 -34.66 18.67 14.79
C LYS A 66 -36.00 17.98 14.98
N GLU A 67 -36.19 16.83 14.33
CA GLU A 67 -37.36 15.97 14.47
C GLU A 67 -37.35 15.08 15.73
N GLY A 68 -36.23 15.06 16.47
CA GLY A 68 -36.08 14.22 17.67
C GLY A 68 -35.93 12.72 17.39
N LEU A 69 -35.52 12.34 16.18
CA LEU A 69 -35.40 10.94 15.71
C LEU A 69 -33.95 10.48 15.49
N CYS A 70 -32.97 11.31 15.84
CA CYS A 70 -31.53 11.07 15.59
C CYS A 70 -30.88 10.37 16.80
N HIS A 71 -30.93 9.02 16.81
CA HIS A 71 -30.49 8.19 17.96
C HIS A 71 -29.47 7.09 17.65
N LYS A 72 -29.33 6.69 16.38
CA LYS A 72 -28.44 5.63 15.94
C LYS A 72 -27.01 6.15 15.72
N ASP A 73 -26.04 5.39 16.20
CA ASP A 73 -24.61 5.67 16.07
C ASP A 73 -24.17 5.65 14.60
N VAL A 74 -23.38 6.66 14.20
CA VAL A 74 -22.76 6.77 12.89
C VAL A 74 -21.26 6.93 13.05
N HIS A 75 -20.49 5.93 12.64
CA HIS A 75 -19.05 5.93 12.69
C HIS A 75 -18.48 6.45 11.37
N VAL A 76 -17.64 7.48 11.40
CA VAL A 76 -16.89 7.95 10.23
C VAL A 76 -15.48 7.41 10.36
N ILE A 77 -15.05 6.56 9.44
CA ILE A 77 -13.71 5.96 9.48
C ILE A 77 -12.84 6.53 8.37
N SER A 78 -11.63 6.95 8.72
CA SER A 78 -10.59 7.32 7.78
C SER A 78 -9.36 6.48 8.03
N THR A 79 -8.86 5.80 7.00
CA THR A 79 -7.65 4.98 7.12
C THR A 79 -6.44 5.78 6.66
N ASP A 80 -5.61 6.15 7.62
CA ASP A 80 -4.32 6.79 7.39
C ASP A 80 -3.23 5.73 7.25
N THR A 81 -2.62 5.65 6.07
CA THR A 81 -1.56 4.68 5.78
C THR A 81 -0.20 5.07 6.37
N LEU A 82 -0.09 6.28 6.96
CA LEU A 82 1.14 6.91 7.46
C LEU A 82 2.19 7.20 6.38
N VAL A 83 1.82 6.98 5.12
CA VAL A 83 2.61 7.34 3.93
C VAL A 83 1.75 8.07 2.89
N GLU A 84 0.59 8.59 3.28
CA GLU A 84 -0.22 9.49 2.44
C GLU A 84 0.57 10.75 2.12
N ASN A 85 0.23 11.43 1.02
CA ASN A 85 0.77 12.77 0.75
C ASN A 85 0.56 13.68 1.98
N PRO A 86 1.61 14.33 2.54
CA PRO A 86 1.48 15.05 3.80
C PRO A 86 0.42 16.16 3.79
N ILE A 87 0.24 16.87 2.67
CA ILE A 87 -0.81 17.90 2.53
C ILE A 87 -2.20 17.27 2.69
N VAL A 88 -2.40 16.09 2.10
CA VAL A 88 -3.66 15.35 2.16
C VAL A 88 -3.87 14.75 3.55
N ALA A 89 -2.81 14.24 4.18
CA ALA A 89 -2.86 13.72 5.55
C ALA A 89 -3.31 14.82 6.53
N MET A 90 -2.69 16.01 6.44
CA MET A 90 -3.06 17.18 7.23
C MET A 90 -4.50 17.64 6.96
N TRP A 91 -4.92 17.64 5.69
CA TRP A 91 -6.30 17.96 5.31
C TRP A 91 -7.31 17.03 5.99
N VAL A 92 -7.06 15.71 5.92
CA VAL A 92 -7.92 14.70 6.54
C VAL A 92 -7.93 14.85 8.06
N GLU A 93 -6.77 15.02 8.69
CA GLU A 93 -6.63 15.20 10.13
C GLU A 93 -7.44 16.41 10.63
N LYS A 94 -7.23 17.57 10.02
CA LYS A 94 -7.99 18.79 10.32
C LYS A 94 -9.48 18.62 10.07
N SER A 95 -9.88 17.89 9.02
CA SER A 95 -11.29 17.62 8.79
C SER A 95 -11.91 16.76 9.90
N LEU A 96 -11.19 15.75 10.41
CA LEU A 96 -11.66 14.91 11.51
C LEU A 96 -11.81 15.72 12.81
N GLU A 97 -10.85 16.61 13.10
CA GLU A 97 -10.94 17.55 14.24
C GLU A 97 -12.18 18.45 14.13
N ARG A 98 -12.41 19.05 12.96
CA ARG A 98 -13.60 19.85 12.69
C ARG A 98 -14.90 19.06 12.83
N MET A 99 -14.91 17.80 12.40
CA MET A 99 -16.07 16.93 12.63
C MET A 99 -16.30 16.68 14.13
N LEU A 100 -15.24 16.48 14.93
CA LEU A 100 -15.34 16.30 16.38
C LEU A 100 -15.93 17.53 17.07
N GLU A 101 -15.51 18.73 16.66
CA GLU A 101 -16.06 20.00 17.16
C GLU A 101 -17.54 20.17 16.75
N ALA A 102 -17.83 20.00 15.48
CA ALA A 102 -19.16 20.23 14.92
C ALA A 102 -20.20 19.25 15.47
N LYS A 103 -19.85 17.97 15.64
CA LYS A 103 -20.78 17.00 16.21
C LYS A 103 -21.18 17.33 17.65
N GLN A 104 -20.29 17.95 18.43
CA GLN A 104 -20.56 18.33 19.82
C GLN A 104 -21.47 19.56 19.84
N GLN A 105 -21.19 20.55 18.99
CA GLN A 105 -22.01 21.76 18.86
C GLN A 105 -23.43 21.46 18.36
N GLN A 106 -23.55 20.47 17.48
CA GLN A 106 -24.83 20.11 16.82
C GLN A 106 -25.53 18.91 17.48
N ASP A 107 -24.91 18.31 18.50
CA ASP A 107 -25.43 17.17 19.26
C ASP A 107 -25.85 15.99 18.36
N LEU A 108 -24.94 15.59 17.46
CA LEU A 108 -25.15 14.50 16.50
C LEU A 108 -24.42 13.22 16.95
N PRO A 109 -25.01 12.03 16.71
CA PRO A 109 -24.43 10.73 17.08
C PRO A 109 -23.34 10.27 16.11
N ILE A 110 -22.49 11.20 15.65
CA ILE A 110 -21.38 10.93 14.73
C ILE A 110 -20.11 10.65 15.54
N GLN A 111 -19.30 9.69 15.11
CA GLN A 111 -18.05 9.34 15.76
C GLN A 111 -16.95 9.21 14.70
N PRO A 112 -16.13 10.24 14.49
CA PRO A 112 -14.94 10.18 13.63
C PRO A 112 -13.83 9.31 14.26
N HIS A 113 -13.23 8.43 13.45
CA HIS A 113 -12.12 7.54 13.83
C HIS A 113 -11.02 7.64 12.77
N ARG A 114 -9.80 7.97 13.21
CA ARG A 114 -8.57 7.78 12.43
C ARG A 114 -8.07 6.36 12.70
N LEU A 115 -8.06 5.53 11.66
CA LEU A 115 -7.54 4.17 11.69
C LEU A 115 -6.13 4.18 11.12
N THR A 116 -5.22 3.43 11.74
CA THR A 116 -3.85 3.26 11.24
C THR A 116 -3.49 1.77 11.18
N PRO A 117 -2.57 1.37 10.29
CA PRO A 117 -2.06 0.01 10.27
C PRO A 117 -1.27 -0.35 11.52
N ASP A 118 -1.39 -1.61 11.94
CA ASP A 118 -0.56 -2.22 12.97
C ASP A 118 0.92 -2.01 12.62
N VAL A 119 1.76 -1.75 13.64
CA VAL A 119 3.19 -1.38 13.44
C VAL A 119 3.91 -2.36 12.52
N LYS A 120 3.75 -3.67 12.73
CA LYS A 120 4.34 -4.74 11.91
C LYS A 120 3.95 -4.69 10.43
N ASP A 121 2.84 -4.05 10.10
CA ASP A 121 2.23 -3.98 8.77
C ASP A 121 2.44 -2.62 8.09
N ARG A 122 3.06 -1.65 8.76
CA ARG A 122 3.38 -0.34 8.20
C ARG A 122 4.38 -0.42 7.04
N PHE A 123 4.38 0.62 6.22
CA PHE A 123 5.11 0.63 4.95
C PHE A 123 6.61 0.42 5.15
N TRP A 124 7.26 1.25 5.99
CA TRP A 124 8.70 1.17 6.21
C TRP A 124 9.10 -0.06 7.01
N VAL A 125 8.27 -0.55 7.93
CA VAL A 125 8.53 -1.83 8.61
C VAL A 125 8.57 -3.01 7.64
N ASN A 126 7.67 -3.06 6.65
CA ASN A 126 7.73 -4.09 5.61
C ASN A 126 8.91 -3.90 4.67
N LEU A 127 9.21 -2.66 4.26
CA LEU A 127 10.25 -2.37 3.27
C LEU A 127 11.67 -2.43 3.87
N ILE A 128 11.93 -1.70 4.95
CA ILE A 128 13.24 -1.58 5.64
C ILE A 128 13.42 -2.72 6.65
N GLY A 129 12.38 -3.07 7.43
CA GLY A 129 12.45 -4.16 8.39
C GLY A 129 12.56 -5.52 7.69
N LYS A 130 11.48 -5.96 7.05
CA LYS A 130 11.39 -7.30 6.42
C LYS A 130 12.18 -7.39 5.11
N GLY A 131 12.40 -6.27 4.43
CA GLY A 131 13.06 -6.23 3.12
C GLY A 131 12.10 -6.52 1.96
N TYR A 132 10.80 -6.30 2.09
CA TYR A 132 9.89 -6.51 0.96
C TYR A 132 10.23 -5.57 -0.20
N PRO A 133 10.14 -6.03 -1.46
CA PRO A 133 10.24 -5.13 -2.59
C PRO A 133 9.07 -4.14 -2.57
N ALA A 134 9.30 -2.94 -3.12
CA ALA A 134 8.25 -1.94 -3.28
C ALA A 134 7.02 -2.52 -4.02
N PRO A 135 5.79 -2.13 -3.66
CA PRO A 135 4.57 -2.69 -4.26
C PRO A 135 4.58 -2.63 -5.79
N ARG A 136 4.15 -3.74 -6.42
CA ARG A 136 4.00 -3.85 -7.88
C ARG A 136 2.62 -4.42 -8.22
N TYR A 137 2.22 -4.37 -9.49
CA TYR A 137 0.91 -4.87 -9.94
C TYR A 137 0.60 -6.29 -9.46
N LYS A 138 1.55 -7.22 -9.62
CA LYS A 138 1.41 -8.63 -9.17
C LYS A 138 1.76 -8.85 -7.69
N PHE A 139 2.18 -7.81 -6.97
CA PHE A 139 2.63 -7.90 -5.57
C PHE A 139 2.23 -6.63 -4.80
N ARG A 140 0.92 -6.35 -4.76
CA ARG A 140 0.33 -5.13 -4.18
C ARG A 140 0.00 -5.32 -2.69
N TRP A 141 1.02 -5.60 -1.90
CA TRP A 141 0.83 -5.88 -0.48
C TRP A 141 0.38 -4.68 0.36
N CYS A 142 0.60 -3.45 -0.12
CA CYS A 142 0.27 -2.24 0.61
C CYS A 142 -1.24 -2.00 0.74
N THR A 143 -2.05 -2.40 -0.24
CA THR A 143 -3.50 -2.17 -0.20
C THR A 143 -4.16 -3.00 0.89
N ASP A 144 -3.84 -4.30 0.92
CA ASP A 144 -4.40 -5.22 1.91
C ASP A 144 -4.00 -4.82 3.33
N ARG A 145 -2.71 -4.52 3.55
CA ARG A 145 -2.16 -4.25 4.89
C ARG A 145 -2.46 -2.84 5.40
N LEU A 146 -2.30 -1.82 4.55
CA LEU A 146 -2.36 -0.43 4.99
C LEU A 146 -3.78 0.15 4.91
N LYS A 147 -4.63 -0.34 3.98
CA LYS A 147 -5.98 0.23 3.75
C LYS A 147 -7.10 -0.72 4.17
N ILE A 148 -7.06 -1.98 3.72
CA ILE A 148 -8.16 -2.93 3.93
C ILE A 148 -8.16 -3.47 5.37
N ALA A 149 -7.01 -3.94 5.87
CA ALA A 149 -6.93 -4.57 7.18
C ALA A 149 -7.37 -3.64 8.34
N PRO A 150 -6.95 -2.35 8.42
CA PRO A 150 -7.39 -1.46 9.49
C PRO A 150 -8.91 -1.23 9.49
N SER A 151 -9.49 -1.01 8.31
CA SER A 151 -10.94 -0.85 8.12
C SER A 151 -11.70 -2.12 8.48
N ASN A 152 -11.27 -3.28 7.98
CA ASN A 152 -11.90 -4.57 8.27
C ASN A 152 -11.83 -4.91 9.77
N ASN A 153 -10.69 -4.66 10.42
CA ASN A 153 -10.55 -4.88 11.86
C ASN A 153 -11.53 -4.02 12.67
N PHE A 154 -11.78 -2.78 12.25
CA PHE A 154 -12.77 -1.93 12.89
C PHE A 154 -14.21 -2.45 12.63
N ILE A 155 -14.55 -2.75 11.38
CA ILE A 155 -15.89 -3.19 10.99
C ILE A 155 -16.23 -4.53 11.64
N ASN A 156 -15.32 -5.50 11.64
CA ASN A 156 -15.53 -6.80 12.28
C ASN A 156 -15.78 -6.65 13.78
N LYS A 157 -15.00 -5.81 14.49
CA LYS A 157 -15.25 -5.52 15.92
C LYS A 157 -16.61 -4.88 16.17
N LEU A 158 -17.13 -4.11 15.22
CA LEU A 158 -18.46 -3.51 15.31
C LEU A 158 -19.56 -4.55 15.07
N VAL A 159 -19.41 -5.37 14.02
CA VAL A 159 -20.31 -6.48 13.68
C VAL A 159 -20.38 -7.50 14.81
N ASP A 160 -19.26 -7.85 15.44
CA ASP A 160 -19.20 -8.76 16.58
C ASP A 160 -20.00 -8.24 17.80
N LYS A 161 -20.10 -6.91 17.95
CA LYS A 161 -20.82 -6.26 19.06
C LYS A 161 -22.28 -5.95 18.76
N ARG A 162 -22.60 -5.61 17.50
CA ARG A 162 -23.90 -5.06 17.08
C ARG A 162 -24.68 -5.98 16.13
N GLY A 163 -24.08 -7.08 15.69
CA GLY A 163 -24.68 -8.10 14.82
C GLY A 163 -24.47 -7.83 13.32
N GLU A 164 -24.71 -6.59 12.88
CA GLU A 164 -24.61 -6.14 11.49
C GLU A 164 -24.02 -4.72 11.40
N ALA A 165 -23.61 -4.29 10.19
CA ALA A 165 -23.23 -2.90 9.91
C ALA A 165 -23.64 -2.46 8.50
N ILE A 166 -23.93 -1.16 8.31
CA ILE A 166 -24.12 -0.55 6.98
C ILE A 166 -22.90 0.30 6.64
N LEU A 167 -22.13 -0.11 5.65
CA LEU A 167 -20.97 0.59 5.10
C LEU A 167 -21.42 1.57 3.99
N VAL A 168 -21.31 2.87 4.26
CA VAL A 168 -21.65 3.94 3.31
C VAL A 168 -20.40 4.37 2.55
N LEU A 169 -20.42 4.28 1.22
CA LEU A 169 -19.26 4.56 0.36
C LEU A 169 -19.58 5.55 -0.75
N GLY A 170 -18.58 6.34 -1.15
CA GLY A 170 -18.68 7.29 -2.28
C GLY A 170 -18.36 6.68 -3.65
N THR A 171 -18.60 5.38 -3.86
CA THR A 171 -18.36 4.70 -5.15
C THR A 171 -19.41 5.10 -6.19
N ARG A 172 -19.00 5.32 -7.44
CA ARG A 172 -19.90 5.75 -8.52
C ARG A 172 -19.74 4.89 -9.77
N LYS A 173 -20.85 4.63 -10.46
CA LYS A 173 -20.87 3.90 -11.74
C LYS A 173 -20.10 4.64 -12.84
N ALA A 174 -20.10 5.98 -12.78
CA ALA A 174 -19.37 6.82 -13.71
C ALA A 174 -17.83 6.81 -13.52
N GLU A 175 -17.27 6.12 -12.53
CA GLU A 175 -15.81 6.06 -12.32
C GLU A 175 -15.09 5.16 -13.33
N SER A 176 -15.68 4.01 -13.69
CA SER A 176 -15.17 3.15 -14.77
C SER A 176 -16.22 2.11 -15.20
N THR A 177 -16.07 1.58 -16.42
CA THR A 177 -16.90 0.48 -16.94
C THR A 177 -16.84 -0.75 -16.04
N THR A 178 -15.66 -1.13 -15.56
CA THR A 178 -15.47 -2.26 -14.63
C THR A 178 -16.17 -2.03 -13.30
N ARG A 179 -16.13 -0.80 -12.76
CA ARG A 179 -16.82 -0.45 -11.50
C ARG A 179 -18.34 -0.50 -11.69
N ALA A 180 -18.85 0.02 -12.79
CA ALA A 180 -20.28 -0.06 -13.12
C ALA A 180 -20.76 -1.52 -13.17
N ALA A 181 -20.06 -2.38 -13.93
CA ALA A 181 -20.41 -3.80 -14.04
C ALA A 181 -20.36 -4.53 -12.67
N THR A 182 -19.37 -4.20 -11.84
CA THR A 182 -19.25 -4.80 -10.48
C THR A 182 -20.41 -4.36 -9.59
N MET A 183 -20.75 -3.07 -9.57
CA MET A 183 -21.87 -2.54 -8.78
C MET A 183 -23.20 -3.15 -9.25
N GLU A 184 -23.43 -3.19 -10.56
CA GLU A 184 -24.64 -3.78 -11.14
C GLU A 184 -24.75 -5.27 -10.84
N HIS A 185 -23.64 -6.01 -10.82
CA HIS A 185 -23.64 -7.41 -10.40
C HIS A 185 -24.20 -7.55 -8.98
N TYR A 186 -23.59 -6.88 -7.98
CA TYR A 186 -24.04 -6.97 -6.59
C TYR A 186 -25.46 -6.40 -6.36
N GLU A 187 -25.88 -5.41 -7.15
CA GLU A 187 -27.26 -4.90 -7.13
C GLU A 187 -28.28 -5.94 -7.62
N ASN A 188 -27.91 -6.80 -8.56
CA ASN A 188 -28.83 -7.73 -9.25
C ASN A 188 -28.69 -9.20 -8.81
N ILE A 189 -27.74 -9.55 -7.94
CA ILE A 189 -27.62 -10.91 -7.39
C ILE A 189 -28.91 -11.30 -6.65
N GLU A 190 -29.41 -12.52 -6.90
CA GLU A 190 -30.65 -13.05 -6.32
C GLU A 190 -30.64 -13.09 -4.78
N THR A 191 -29.46 -13.23 -4.17
CA THR A 191 -29.30 -13.24 -2.71
C THR A 191 -29.38 -11.85 -2.08
N ASN A 192 -29.49 -10.77 -2.86
CA ASN A 192 -29.63 -9.42 -2.32
C ASN A 192 -31.08 -9.14 -1.87
N THR A 193 -31.36 -9.47 -0.61
CA THR A 193 -32.68 -9.30 0.01
C THR A 193 -33.05 -7.83 0.28
N ARG A 194 -32.08 -6.90 0.29
CA ARG A 194 -32.30 -5.48 0.61
C ARG A 194 -32.15 -4.53 -0.58
N ARG A 195 -32.25 -5.06 -1.81
CA ARG A 195 -32.18 -4.26 -3.05
C ARG A 195 -33.19 -3.11 -3.06
N ALA A 196 -34.42 -3.33 -2.57
CA ALA A 196 -35.46 -2.30 -2.53
C ALA A 196 -35.12 -1.10 -1.62
N ASP A 197 -34.22 -1.32 -0.65
CA ASP A 197 -33.72 -0.27 0.24
C ASP A 197 -32.52 0.49 -0.36
N GLY A 198 -32.00 0.04 -1.51
CA GLY A 198 -30.78 0.57 -2.13
C GLY A 198 -29.49 0.00 -1.54
N LEU A 199 -29.58 -1.15 -0.85
CA LEU A 199 -28.43 -1.83 -0.24
C LEU A 199 -27.94 -2.99 -1.10
N THR A 200 -26.66 -3.30 -0.97
CA THR A 200 -26.02 -4.51 -1.53
C THR A 200 -25.22 -5.23 -0.47
N ALA A 201 -25.06 -6.56 -0.58
CA ALA A 201 -24.20 -7.29 0.36
C ALA A 201 -22.72 -7.02 0.05
N ASN A 202 -21.89 -6.92 1.09
CA ASN A 202 -20.44 -6.85 0.91
C ASN A 202 -19.90 -8.23 0.50
N GLY A 203 -19.09 -8.30 -0.56
CA GLY A 203 -18.54 -9.57 -1.05
C GLY A 203 -17.47 -10.21 -0.14
N THR A 204 -16.87 -9.45 0.77
CA THR A 204 -15.75 -9.91 1.62
C THR A 204 -16.12 -9.96 3.10
N LEU A 205 -16.94 -9.01 3.58
CA LEU A 205 -17.31 -8.90 4.98
C LEU A 205 -18.70 -9.50 5.21
N ASP A 206 -18.76 -10.52 6.06
CA ASP A 206 -20.02 -11.13 6.48
C ASP A 206 -20.85 -10.13 7.30
N ARG A 207 -22.18 -10.16 7.11
CA ARG A 207 -23.15 -9.30 7.82
C ARG A 207 -22.90 -7.79 7.67
N VAL A 208 -22.33 -7.38 6.54
CA VAL A 208 -22.13 -5.97 6.17
C VAL A 208 -22.88 -5.63 4.89
N TRP A 209 -23.70 -4.59 4.96
CA TRP A 209 -24.43 -4.03 3.83
C TRP A 209 -23.68 -2.81 3.28
N VAL A 210 -23.64 -2.62 1.97
CA VAL A 210 -23.02 -1.47 1.30
C VAL A 210 -24.10 -0.54 0.76
N TYR A 211 -23.96 0.75 1.06
CA TYR A 211 -24.84 1.82 0.62
C TYR A 211 -24.07 2.91 -0.14
N PRO A 212 -24.24 3.02 -1.48
CA PRO A 212 -23.60 4.05 -2.29
C PRO A 212 -24.57 5.19 -2.67
N PRO A 213 -24.78 6.22 -1.82
CA PRO A 213 -25.83 7.23 -2.02
C PRO A 213 -25.64 8.13 -3.26
N ILE A 214 -24.43 8.16 -3.82
CA ILE A 214 -24.08 8.95 -5.00
C ILE A 214 -23.71 8.07 -6.21
N ALA A 215 -24.15 6.81 -6.24
CA ALA A 215 -23.79 5.83 -7.26
C ALA A 215 -23.97 6.33 -8.70
N ASP A 216 -25.04 7.11 -8.94
CA ASP A 216 -25.42 7.63 -10.25
C ASP A 216 -24.85 9.03 -10.57
N TRP A 217 -24.03 9.60 -9.67
CA TRP A 217 -23.46 10.95 -9.87
C TRP A 217 -22.22 10.91 -10.77
N THR A 218 -22.06 11.94 -11.59
CA THR A 218 -20.83 12.18 -12.35
C THR A 218 -19.80 12.94 -11.52
N ASN A 219 -18.59 13.11 -12.07
CA ASN A 219 -17.56 13.94 -11.46
C ASN A 219 -18.03 15.38 -11.26
N ASP A 220 -18.65 15.95 -12.29
CA ASP A 220 -19.14 17.33 -12.28
C ASP A 220 -20.30 17.48 -11.29
N ASP A 221 -21.19 16.49 -11.21
CA ASP A 221 -22.30 16.52 -10.24
C ASP A 221 -21.79 16.65 -8.79
N VAL A 222 -20.72 15.94 -8.45
CA VAL A 222 -20.10 16.01 -7.11
C VAL A 222 -19.55 17.41 -6.84
N TRP A 223 -18.83 18.01 -7.78
CA TRP A 223 -18.29 19.36 -7.59
C TRP A 223 -19.36 20.44 -7.59
N ILE A 224 -20.37 20.35 -8.45
CA ILE A 224 -21.53 21.25 -8.43
C ILE A 224 -22.18 21.19 -7.04
N TYR A 225 -22.38 20.01 -6.47
CA TYR A 225 -22.92 19.87 -5.12
C TYR A 225 -22.00 20.48 -4.05
N LEU A 226 -20.72 20.14 -4.02
CA LEU A 226 -19.77 20.64 -3.02
C LEU A 226 -19.61 22.17 -3.06
N ASN A 227 -19.68 22.78 -4.24
CA ASN A 227 -19.60 24.23 -4.40
C ASN A 227 -20.93 24.94 -4.10
N SER A 228 -22.06 24.23 -4.20
CA SER A 228 -23.39 24.80 -3.97
C SER A 228 -23.90 24.61 -2.54
N VAL A 229 -23.36 23.63 -1.80
CA VAL A 229 -23.82 23.26 -0.46
C VAL A 229 -22.67 23.42 0.53
N SER A 230 -22.91 24.23 1.56
CA SER A 230 -21.96 24.49 2.63
C SER A 230 -21.62 23.22 3.40
N ASN A 231 -20.36 23.11 3.79
CA ASN A 231 -19.88 22.00 4.59
C ASN A 231 -20.42 22.10 6.04
N PRO A 232 -21.13 21.08 6.55
CA PRO A 232 -21.82 21.16 7.83
C PRO A 232 -20.90 21.05 9.05
N TRP A 233 -19.61 20.72 8.88
CA TRP A 233 -18.60 20.76 9.94
C TRP A 233 -17.63 21.95 9.79
N ASN A 234 -18.03 23.01 9.08
CA ASN A 234 -17.27 24.26 8.95
C ASN A 234 -15.83 24.08 8.40
N PHE A 235 -15.65 23.13 7.49
CA PHE A 235 -14.40 22.96 6.75
C PHE A 235 -14.62 23.30 5.27
N PRO A 236 -14.10 24.44 4.75
CA PRO A 236 -14.53 24.96 3.45
C PRO A 236 -14.25 24.01 2.28
N ASN A 237 -15.27 23.75 1.46
CA ASN A 237 -15.11 22.96 0.23
C ASN A 237 -14.25 23.66 -0.83
N GLN A 238 -14.09 24.98 -0.73
CA GLN A 238 -13.19 25.76 -1.59
C GLN A 238 -11.73 25.37 -1.35
N ASP A 239 -11.34 25.09 -0.11
CA ASP A 239 -9.98 24.64 0.21
C ASP A 239 -9.72 23.25 -0.39
N LEU A 240 -10.73 22.36 -0.35
CA LEU A 240 -10.69 21.07 -1.03
C LEU A 240 -10.47 21.24 -2.53
N MET A 241 -11.24 22.13 -3.17
CA MET A 241 -11.08 22.44 -4.59
C MET A 241 -9.67 22.98 -4.88
N GLY A 242 -9.15 23.91 -4.06
CA GLY A 242 -7.81 24.46 -4.18
C GLY A 242 -6.72 23.38 -4.11
N MET A 243 -6.89 22.36 -3.25
CA MET A 243 -5.99 21.22 -3.20
C MET A 243 -6.00 20.39 -4.49
N TYR A 244 -7.17 20.17 -5.11
CA TYR A 244 -7.27 19.48 -6.41
C TYR A 244 -6.69 20.34 -7.55
N GLN A 245 -6.91 21.66 -7.53
CA GLN A 245 -6.35 22.60 -8.50
C GLN A 245 -4.81 22.59 -8.46
N GLY A 246 -4.23 22.72 -7.25
CA GLY A 246 -2.77 22.70 -7.08
C GLY A 246 -2.13 21.37 -7.51
N ALA A 247 -2.88 20.26 -7.48
CA ALA A 247 -2.43 18.94 -7.91
C ALA A 247 -2.74 18.63 -9.39
N THR A 248 -3.20 19.62 -10.15
CA THR A 248 -3.46 19.50 -11.59
C THR A 248 -2.36 20.23 -12.35
N GLU A 249 -1.85 19.62 -13.42
CA GLU A 249 -0.79 20.20 -14.25
C GLU A 249 -1.26 21.55 -14.83
N GLY A 250 -0.44 22.60 -14.66
CA GLY A 250 -0.78 23.96 -15.10
C GLY A 250 -1.65 24.76 -14.12
N GLY A 251 -2.08 24.19 -12.99
CA GLY A 251 -2.75 24.91 -11.90
C GLY A 251 -4.15 25.45 -12.21
N GLU A 252 -4.66 25.25 -13.43
CA GLU A 252 -5.96 25.73 -13.86
C GLU A 252 -7.02 24.64 -13.77
N CYS A 253 -8.20 25.00 -13.24
CA CYS A 253 -9.42 24.21 -13.43
C CYS A 253 -10.19 24.83 -14.60
N PRO A 254 -10.15 24.23 -15.80
CA PRO A 254 -10.96 24.74 -16.88
C PRO A 254 -12.43 24.62 -16.50
N LEU A 255 -13.12 25.76 -16.41
CA LEU A 255 -14.58 25.80 -16.41
C LEU A 255 -15.03 25.10 -17.69
N VAL A 256 -15.69 23.95 -17.55
CA VAL A 256 -16.06 23.10 -18.68
C VAL A 256 -17.04 23.86 -19.58
N VAL A 257 -16.53 24.39 -20.70
CA VAL A 257 -17.37 24.95 -21.78
C VAL A 257 -17.59 23.89 -22.89
N ASP A 258 -16.78 22.81 -22.93
CA ASP A 258 -16.92 21.70 -23.89
C ASP A 258 -16.28 20.37 -23.42
N LYS A 259 -16.69 19.25 -24.05
CA LYS A 259 -16.48 17.83 -23.67
C LYS A 259 -15.04 17.32 -23.74
N SER A 260 -14.16 17.99 -24.47
CA SER A 260 -12.74 17.60 -24.59
C SER A 260 -11.88 18.11 -23.44
N THR A 261 -12.44 18.98 -22.59
CA THR A 261 -11.69 19.68 -21.56
C THR A 261 -11.80 18.91 -20.25
N GLN A 262 -10.67 18.36 -19.80
CA GLN A 262 -10.59 17.55 -18.58
C GLN A 262 -10.94 18.42 -17.37
N SER A 263 -12.06 18.13 -16.70
CA SER A 263 -12.50 18.84 -15.50
C SER A 263 -11.48 18.67 -14.37
N CYS A 264 -11.25 19.70 -13.54
CA CYS A 264 -10.49 19.51 -12.31
C CYS A 264 -11.18 18.46 -11.41
N GLY A 265 -10.41 17.49 -10.89
CA GLY A 265 -10.94 16.40 -10.07
C GLY A 265 -10.55 14.99 -10.49
N ASP A 266 -9.84 14.83 -11.61
CA ASP A 266 -9.25 13.54 -12.02
C ASP A 266 -7.89 13.28 -11.34
N SER A 267 -7.26 14.33 -10.78
CA SER A 267 -6.04 14.18 -9.96
C SER A 267 -6.33 13.28 -8.76
N ARG A 268 -5.72 12.10 -8.76
CA ARG A 268 -5.82 11.13 -7.67
C ARG A 268 -4.69 11.35 -6.69
N PHE A 269 -5.05 11.70 -5.46
CA PHE A 269 -4.10 11.71 -4.36
C PHE A 269 -3.77 10.28 -3.95
N GLY A 270 -2.47 10.01 -3.78
CA GLY A 270 -1.98 8.73 -3.31
C GLY A 270 -0.91 8.89 -2.23
N CYS A 271 -0.37 7.76 -1.81
CA CYS A 271 0.78 7.71 -0.93
C CYS A 271 2.00 8.31 -1.63
N TYR A 272 2.80 9.13 -0.94
CA TYR A 272 4.00 9.74 -1.54
C TYR A 272 5.03 8.69 -1.99
N VAL A 273 4.97 7.48 -1.43
CA VAL A 273 5.82 6.32 -1.78
C VAL A 273 5.23 5.43 -2.88
N CYS A 274 4.14 5.83 -3.53
CA CYS A 274 3.41 4.95 -4.46
C CYS A 274 4.21 4.65 -5.74
N THR A 275 4.54 3.37 -5.93
CA THR A 275 5.23 2.85 -7.13
C THR A 275 4.29 2.18 -8.13
N MET A 276 2.97 2.25 -7.92
CA MET A 276 1.98 1.63 -8.83
C MET A 276 1.78 2.40 -10.15
N VAL A 277 2.17 3.67 -10.15
CA VAL A 277 2.23 4.55 -11.32
C VAL A 277 3.70 4.83 -11.62
N SER A 278 4.05 5.19 -12.86
CA SER A 278 5.43 5.52 -13.24
C SER A 278 5.92 6.83 -12.61
N GLU A 279 5.02 7.78 -12.39
CA GLU A 279 5.30 9.10 -11.84
C GLU A 279 4.14 9.57 -10.96
N ASP A 280 4.44 10.25 -9.85
CA ASP A 280 3.45 10.93 -9.04
C ASP A 280 3.17 12.33 -9.61
N LYS A 281 2.32 12.37 -10.64
CA LYS A 281 1.92 13.63 -11.29
C LYS A 281 1.29 14.61 -10.31
N SER A 282 0.59 14.12 -9.29
CA SER A 282 -0.12 14.98 -8.33
C SER A 282 0.86 15.75 -7.46
N MET A 283 1.85 15.06 -6.89
CA MET A 283 2.88 15.68 -6.07
C MET A 283 3.82 16.54 -6.92
N SER A 284 4.19 16.06 -8.12
CA SER A 284 4.99 16.87 -9.05
C SER A 284 4.28 18.17 -9.45
N ALA A 285 2.97 18.11 -9.75
CA ALA A 285 2.19 19.30 -10.06
C ALA A 285 2.07 20.24 -8.86
N MET A 286 1.85 19.72 -7.65
CA MET A 286 1.82 20.54 -6.43
C MET A 286 3.09 21.35 -6.25
N ILE A 287 4.26 20.73 -6.43
CA ILE A 287 5.55 21.40 -6.30
C ILE A 287 5.77 22.39 -7.45
N ALA A 288 5.45 22.02 -8.68
CA ALA A 288 5.63 22.89 -9.85
C ALA A 288 4.73 24.13 -9.83
N ASN A 289 3.53 24.00 -9.28
CA ASN A 289 2.55 25.09 -9.20
C ASN A 289 2.80 26.03 -8.00
N ASP A 290 3.62 25.63 -7.01
CA ASP A 290 3.81 26.36 -5.77
C ASP A 290 5.21 26.11 -5.17
N GLU A 291 6.09 27.11 -5.30
CA GLU A 291 7.46 27.05 -4.76
C GLU A 291 7.49 26.84 -3.23
N GLU A 292 6.44 27.21 -2.49
CA GLU A 292 6.38 26.92 -1.05
C GLU A 292 6.23 25.41 -0.75
N LYS A 293 6.00 24.58 -1.78
CA LYS A 293 5.88 23.12 -1.66
C LYS A 293 7.16 22.36 -2.02
N GLU A 294 8.26 23.05 -2.34
CA GLU A 294 9.56 22.42 -2.65
C GLU A 294 10.08 21.49 -1.53
N TRP A 295 9.66 21.70 -0.28
CA TRP A 295 9.99 20.81 0.84
C TRP A 295 9.50 19.36 0.64
N MET A 296 8.61 19.10 -0.32
CA MET A 296 8.15 17.76 -0.69
C MET A 296 9.13 17.01 -1.63
N TYR A 297 10.13 17.68 -2.21
CA TYR A 297 11.13 17.04 -3.09
C TYR A 297 11.85 15.84 -2.46
N PRO A 298 12.27 15.86 -1.18
CA PRO A 298 12.87 14.69 -0.53
C PRO A 298 11.94 13.46 -0.53
N LEU A 299 10.62 13.65 -0.41
CA LEU A 299 9.64 12.56 -0.45
C LEU A 299 9.50 11.99 -1.87
N LEU A 300 9.49 12.86 -2.87
CA LEU A 300 9.51 12.44 -4.27
C LEU A 300 10.81 11.67 -4.61
N ALA A 301 11.94 12.11 -4.07
CA ALA A 301 13.23 11.43 -4.25
C ALA A 301 13.22 10.02 -3.62
N LEU A 302 12.65 9.85 -2.42
CA LEU A 302 12.47 8.54 -1.80
C LEU A 302 11.64 7.60 -2.69
N ARG A 303 10.54 8.10 -3.25
CA ARG A 303 9.69 7.32 -4.16
C ARG A 303 10.45 6.89 -5.41
N ASN A 304 11.20 7.80 -6.03
CA ASN A 304 11.99 7.53 -7.23
C ASN A 304 13.17 6.56 -6.97
N GLU A 305 13.67 6.52 -5.74
CA GLU A 305 14.72 5.57 -5.34
C GLU A 305 14.23 4.12 -5.37
N ILE A 306 12.98 3.88 -4.95
CA ILE A 306 12.37 2.54 -4.85
C ILE A 306 11.51 2.16 -6.05
N ASP A 307 11.17 3.13 -6.91
CA ASP A 307 10.41 2.88 -8.13
C ASP A 307 11.25 2.11 -9.17
N VAL A 308 10.60 1.14 -9.78
CA VAL A 308 11.15 0.33 -10.88
C VAL A 308 10.37 0.49 -12.17
N ASN A 309 9.25 1.20 -12.13
CA ASN A 309 8.45 1.49 -13.31
C ASN A 309 9.03 2.70 -14.05
N ASP A 310 8.86 2.68 -15.37
CA ASP A 310 9.22 3.79 -16.25
C ASP A 310 8.43 3.61 -17.56
N ALA A 311 8.08 4.72 -18.20
CA ALA A 311 7.46 4.69 -19.52
C ALA A 311 8.49 4.30 -20.60
N ASP A 312 9.76 4.65 -20.37
CA ASP A 312 10.88 4.28 -21.22
C ASP A 312 11.36 2.87 -20.89
N HIS A 313 11.37 1.99 -21.90
CA HIS A 313 11.72 0.58 -21.74
C HIS A 313 13.16 0.38 -21.23
N ASP A 314 14.12 1.16 -21.71
CA ASP A 314 15.54 0.98 -21.36
C ASP A 314 15.82 1.51 -19.96
N LYS A 315 15.19 2.63 -19.58
CA LYS A 315 15.22 3.11 -18.19
C LYS A 315 14.58 2.12 -17.23
N LYS A 316 13.41 1.57 -17.60
CA LYS A 316 12.75 0.52 -16.81
C LYS A 316 13.67 -0.68 -16.60
N LEU A 317 14.35 -1.12 -17.66
CA LEU A 317 15.27 -2.25 -17.58
C LEU A 317 16.48 -1.94 -16.67
N SER A 318 17.02 -0.73 -16.75
CA SER A 318 18.08 -0.26 -15.86
C SER A 318 17.64 -0.23 -14.39
N LYS A 319 16.43 0.27 -14.10
CA LYS A 319 15.86 0.28 -12.75
C LYS A 319 15.65 -1.14 -12.21
N LEU A 320 15.17 -2.07 -13.05
CA LEU A 320 15.00 -3.48 -12.67
C LEU A 320 16.36 -4.15 -12.37
N ARG A 321 17.40 -3.88 -13.15
CA ARG A 321 18.78 -4.35 -12.86
C ARG A 321 19.25 -3.87 -11.49
N ARG A 322 19.07 -2.58 -11.21
CA ARG A 322 19.43 -1.95 -9.95
C ARG A 322 18.64 -2.52 -8.77
N ASP A 323 17.33 -2.73 -8.93
CA ASP A 323 16.52 -3.36 -7.87
C ASP A 323 16.98 -4.80 -7.62
N LYS A 324 17.19 -5.58 -8.67
CA LYS A 324 17.65 -6.97 -8.56
C LYS A 324 18.99 -7.08 -7.84
N SER A 325 19.95 -6.20 -8.12
CA SER A 325 21.26 -6.20 -7.44
C SER A 325 21.18 -5.83 -5.95
N ARG A 326 20.05 -5.26 -5.50
CA ARG A 326 19.80 -4.91 -4.09
C ARG A 326 19.01 -5.99 -3.36
N ARG A 327 18.64 -7.08 -4.03
CA ARG A 327 17.82 -8.15 -3.46
C ARG A 327 18.66 -9.40 -3.23
N ASP A 328 18.40 -10.07 -2.12
CA ASP A 328 18.90 -11.41 -1.87
C ASP A 328 18.30 -12.37 -2.91
N PHE A 329 19.06 -13.35 -3.38
CA PHE A 329 18.53 -14.34 -4.31
C PHE A 329 17.67 -15.41 -3.61
N ARG A 330 17.80 -15.54 -2.29
CA ARG A 330 17.01 -16.45 -1.44
C ARG A 330 15.73 -15.76 -0.99
N ARG A 331 14.60 -16.47 -0.98
CA ARG A 331 13.37 -16.00 -0.35
C ARG A 331 13.58 -15.86 1.17
N MET A 332 12.65 -15.21 1.90
CA MET A 332 12.82 -15.01 3.35
C MET A 332 13.04 -16.31 4.15
N ASN A 333 12.49 -17.43 3.68
CA ASN A 333 12.68 -18.76 4.27
C ASN A 333 13.93 -19.49 3.77
N GLY A 334 14.81 -18.86 2.97
CA GLY A 334 15.98 -19.51 2.37
C GLY A 334 15.75 -20.22 1.05
N SER A 335 14.49 -20.46 0.67
CA SER A 335 14.18 -21.22 -0.54
C SER A 335 14.59 -20.48 -1.81
N LEU A 336 14.97 -21.24 -2.83
CA LEU A 336 15.22 -20.75 -4.18
C LEU A 336 13.99 -21.07 -5.03
N THR A 337 13.33 -20.04 -5.56
CA THR A 337 12.15 -20.20 -6.42
C THR A 337 12.53 -19.86 -7.86
N VAL A 338 12.28 -20.77 -8.80
CA VAL A 338 12.54 -20.55 -10.23
C VAL A 338 11.29 -20.01 -10.91
N HIS A 339 11.45 -18.96 -11.71
CA HIS A 339 10.44 -18.45 -12.62
C HIS A 339 10.87 -18.71 -14.06
N ILE A 340 9.97 -19.28 -14.85
CA ILE A 340 10.20 -19.68 -16.23
C ILE A 340 9.29 -18.83 -17.10
N THR A 341 9.86 -18.17 -18.10
CA THR A 341 9.12 -17.48 -19.17
C THR A 341 9.63 -17.95 -20.52
N LYS A 342 8.95 -17.53 -21.59
CA LYS A 342 9.36 -17.82 -22.98
C LYS A 342 10.80 -17.38 -23.27
N ASN A 343 11.27 -16.34 -22.57
CA ASN A 343 12.58 -15.73 -22.79
C ASN A 343 13.70 -16.36 -21.94
N GLY A 344 13.38 -17.15 -20.92
CA GLY A 344 14.39 -17.81 -20.08
C GLY A 344 13.85 -18.28 -18.73
N ALA A 345 14.72 -18.90 -17.94
CA ALA A 345 14.46 -19.27 -16.56
C ALA A 345 15.47 -18.61 -15.61
N ASP A 346 14.98 -18.06 -14.50
CA ASP A 346 15.83 -17.47 -13.46
C ASP A 346 15.24 -17.59 -12.05
N ILE A 347 16.06 -17.35 -11.03
CA ILE A 347 15.59 -17.28 -9.64
C ILE A 347 14.78 -16.00 -9.43
N VAL A 348 13.64 -16.13 -8.75
CA VAL A 348 12.88 -15.00 -8.22
C VAL A 348 13.62 -14.43 -7.01
N PRO A 349 14.10 -13.17 -7.06
CA PRO A 349 14.84 -12.63 -5.93
C PRO A 349 13.92 -12.51 -4.69
N GLY A 350 14.51 -12.62 -3.50
CA GLY A 350 13.86 -12.47 -2.22
C GLY A 350 13.91 -11.05 -1.68
N PRO A 351 14.13 -10.85 -0.37
CA PRO A 351 14.06 -9.53 0.26
C PRO A 351 15.27 -8.65 -0.08
N TYR A 352 15.18 -7.35 0.19
CA TYR A 352 16.31 -6.43 0.15
C TYR A 352 17.44 -6.87 1.10
N VAL A 353 18.67 -6.76 0.62
CA VAL A 353 19.88 -7.09 1.39
C VAL A 353 20.10 -6.09 2.53
N GLN A 354 20.88 -6.49 3.54
CA GLN A 354 21.15 -5.66 4.71
C GLN A 354 21.68 -4.26 4.37
N SER A 355 22.68 -4.17 3.50
CA SER A 355 23.29 -2.88 3.12
C SER A 355 22.28 -1.90 2.52
N PHE A 356 21.37 -2.39 1.66
CA PHE A 356 20.35 -1.53 1.05
C PHE A 356 19.25 -1.15 2.05
N ARG A 357 18.89 -2.02 3.00
CA ARG A 357 17.92 -1.68 4.07
C ARG A 357 18.50 -0.60 5.00
N GLU A 358 19.80 -0.67 5.32
CA GLU A 358 20.51 0.38 6.06
C GLU A 358 20.60 1.70 5.28
N GLU A 359 20.93 1.66 3.99
CA GLU A 359 20.93 2.83 3.10
C GLU A 359 19.54 3.48 3.02
N LEU A 360 18.49 2.67 2.93
CA LEU A 360 17.12 3.16 2.84
C LEU A 360 16.67 3.81 4.15
N LEU A 361 17.02 3.23 5.30
CA LEU A 361 16.81 3.86 6.61
C LEU A 361 17.50 5.23 6.68
N GLU A 362 18.76 5.31 6.24
CA GLU A 362 19.50 6.58 6.20
C GLU A 362 18.78 7.61 5.31
N LYS A 363 18.36 7.22 4.10
CA LYS A 363 17.63 8.11 3.17
C LYS A 363 16.31 8.60 3.74
N VAL A 364 15.53 7.74 4.41
CA VAL A 364 14.24 8.13 5.00
C VAL A 364 14.44 9.11 6.15
N LEU A 365 15.41 8.88 7.03
CA LEU A 365 15.73 9.82 8.11
C LEU A 365 16.25 11.16 7.57
N LEU A 366 17.09 11.13 6.52
CA LEU A 366 17.57 12.34 5.85
C LEU A 366 16.41 13.12 5.23
N ALA A 367 15.48 12.44 4.54
CA ALA A 367 14.30 13.07 3.98
C ALA A 367 13.40 13.67 5.07
N GLN A 368 13.25 12.99 6.21
CA GLN A 368 12.51 13.52 7.35
C GLN A 368 13.15 14.82 7.85
N VAL A 369 14.46 14.83 8.13
CA VAL A 369 15.17 16.04 8.57
C VAL A 369 15.01 17.17 7.55
N ALA A 370 15.19 16.87 6.26
CA ALA A 370 15.05 17.86 5.19
C ALA A 370 13.64 18.46 5.13
N VAL A 371 12.59 17.64 5.27
CA VAL A 371 11.19 18.11 5.33
C VAL A 371 10.95 18.98 6.57
N GLN A 372 11.47 18.58 7.73
CA GLN A 372 11.31 19.33 8.98
C GLN A 372 12.03 20.69 8.96
N GLU A 373 13.15 20.80 8.23
CA GLU A 373 13.92 22.03 8.09
C GLU A 373 13.33 23.00 7.05
N MET A 374 12.95 22.49 5.88
CA MET A 374 12.47 23.30 4.75
C MET A 374 10.97 23.57 4.81
N GLY A 375 10.21 22.68 5.44
CA GLY A 375 8.76 22.72 5.41
C GLY A 375 8.13 23.75 6.35
N PRO A 376 6.85 24.05 6.14
CA PRO A 376 6.10 24.97 6.99
C PRO A 376 5.90 24.42 8.41
N VAL A 377 5.39 25.24 9.33
CA VAL A 377 5.30 24.94 10.78
C VAL A 377 4.58 23.61 11.05
N GLU A 378 3.59 23.30 10.22
CA GLU A 378 2.74 22.11 10.31
C GLU A 378 3.49 20.81 10.10
N VAL A 379 4.56 20.81 9.28
CA VAL A 379 5.35 19.59 8.98
C VAL A 379 6.67 19.54 9.75
N LYS A 380 6.98 20.53 10.60
CA LYS A 380 8.20 20.53 11.43
C LYS A 380 8.27 19.36 12.42
N ASN A 381 7.12 18.80 12.79
CA ASN A 381 7.03 17.63 13.65
C ASN A 381 6.67 16.34 12.87
N LEU A 382 6.74 16.36 11.53
CA LEU A 382 6.45 15.19 10.71
C LEU A 382 7.47 14.09 10.99
N GLU A 383 7.02 12.94 11.45
CA GLU A 383 7.83 11.73 11.60
C GLU A 383 7.51 10.76 10.46
N LEU A 384 8.47 10.56 9.54
CA LEU A 384 8.35 9.53 8.50
C LEU A 384 8.61 8.13 9.06
N LEU A 385 9.40 8.05 10.13
CA LEU A 385 9.70 6.83 10.88
C LEU A 385 9.53 7.07 12.39
N PRO A 386 8.30 6.94 12.90
CA PRO A 386 8.03 7.03 14.35
C PRO A 386 8.83 5.99 15.14
N LEU A 387 9.03 6.23 16.43
CA LEU A 387 9.84 5.35 17.29
C LEU A 387 9.36 3.90 17.30
N GLU A 388 8.06 3.65 17.32
CA GLU A 388 7.50 2.29 17.25
C GLU A 388 7.92 1.53 15.98
N GLU A 389 8.04 2.21 14.84
CA GLU A 389 8.51 1.60 13.59
C GLU A 389 10.01 1.32 13.66
N LEU A 390 10.79 2.24 14.22
CA LEU A 390 12.22 2.06 14.41
C LEU A 390 12.51 0.87 15.34
N GLU A 391 11.79 0.73 16.45
CA GLU A 391 11.94 -0.39 17.37
C GLU A 391 11.49 -1.71 16.73
N GLU A 392 10.42 -1.72 15.94
CA GLU A 392 9.98 -2.94 15.22
C GLU A 392 10.96 -3.32 14.10
N ILE A 393 11.49 -2.36 13.35
CA ILE A 393 12.56 -2.59 12.36
C ILE A 393 13.79 -3.19 13.07
N ARG A 394 14.21 -2.58 14.18
CA ARG A 394 15.35 -3.06 14.96
C ARG A 394 15.12 -4.47 15.50
N ARG A 395 13.91 -4.77 15.99
CA ARG A 395 13.51 -6.11 16.43
C ARG A 395 13.63 -7.12 15.29
N ILE A 396 13.07 -6.81 14.11
CA ILE A 396 13.14 -7.69 12.93
C ILE A 396 14.61 -7.95 12.55
N TRP A 397 15.44 -6.92 12.50
CA TRP A 397 16.86 -7.05 12.15
C TRP A 397 17.61 -7.95 13.15
N LEU A 398 17.40 -7.74 14.45
CA LEU A 398 18.10 -8.50 15.49
C LEU A 398 17.58 -9.93 15.68
N GLU A 399 16.26 -10.10 15.70
CA GLU A 399 15.62 -11.36 16.12
C GLU A 399 15.34 -12.29 14.95
N GLU A 400 14.89 -11.76 13.81
CA GLU A 400 14.48 -12.53 12.64
C GLU A 400 15.60 -12.62 11.60
N LYS A 401 16.34 -11.53 11.36
CA LYS A 401 17.47 -11.50 10.40
C LYS A 401 18.83 -11.81 11.02
N LEU A 402 18.89 -11.88 12.36
CA LEU A 402 20.10 -12.22 13.13
C LEU A 402 21.27 -11.25 12.86
N GLU A 403 20.96 -9.97 12.67
CA GLU A 403 21.90 -8.88 12.37
C GLU A 403 22.48 -8.32 13.67
N ALA A 404 23.44 -9.06 14.23
CA ALA A 404 24.02 -8.79 15.54
C ALA A 404 24.70 -7.41 15.67
N GLU A 405 25.03 -6.77 14.53
CA GLU A 405 25.69 -5.46 14.45
C GLU A 405 24.88 -4.35 15.11
N ASP A 406 23.54 -4.46 15.09
CA ASP A 406 22.63 -3.47 15.67
C ASP A 406 22.91 -2.05 15.13
N ASN A 407 22.98 -1.91 13.80
CA ASN A 407 23.40 -0.67 13.14
C ASN A 407 22.36 0.46 13.22
N LEU A 408 21.08 0.16 13.46
CA LEU A 408 19.99 1.14 13.45
C LEU A 408 20.21 2.31 14.43
N PRO A 409 20.54 2.10 15.72
CA PRO A 409 20.84 3.19 16.64
C PRO A 409 21.98 4.11 16.17
N ALA A 410 23.01 3.54 15.53
CA ALA A 410 24.15 4.29 15.03
C ALA A 410 23.77 5.14 13.81
N ILE A 411 22.99 4.58 12.88
CA ILE A 411 22.43 5.29 11.72
C ILE A 411 21.54 6.45 12.21
N TYR A 412 20.63 6.18 13.16
CA TYR A 412 19.78 7.20 13.74
C TYR A 412 20.60 8.34 14.36
N GLN A 413 21.60 8.02 15.19
CA GLN A 413 22.42 9.04 15.83
C GLN A 413 23.23 9.86 14.82
N LYS A 414 23.76 9.22 13.76
CA LYS A 414 24.49 9.87 12.69
C LYS A 414 23.64 10.94 11.99
N ILE A 415 22.37 10.62 11.70
CA ILE A 415 21.50 11.49 10.90
C ILE A 415 20.74 12.51 11.77
N MET A 416 20.15 12.06 12.88
CA MET A 416 19.32 12.91 13.73
C MET A 416 20.14 13.80 14.68
N GLY A 417 21.45 13.56 14.80
CA GLY A 417 22.36 14.27 15.71
C GLY A 417 22.05 14.06 17.20
N LYS A 418 21.12 13.16 17.53
CA LYS A 418 20.64 12.86 18.89
C LYS A 418 20.78 11.36 19.17
N PRO A 419 21.01 10.94 20.42
CA PRO A 419 21.06 9.53 20.76
C PRO A 419 19.74 8.85 20.41
N TYR A 420 19.82 7.60 19.95
CA TYR A 420 18.64 6.78 19.69
C TYR A 420 17.78 6.66 20.97
N PRO A 421 16.48 7.01 20.91
CA PRO A 421 15.64 7.09 22.10
C PRO A 421 15.15 5.72 22.60
N GLY A 422 15.29 4.67 21.78
CA GLY A 422 14.89 3.31 22.13
C GLY A 422 15.77 2.64 23.18
N SER A 423 15.39 1.43 23.59
CA SER A 423 16.04 0.72 24.70
C SER A 423 17.51 0.42 24.39
N ARG A 424 18.40 0.73 25.33
CA ARG A 424 19.81 0.35 25.21
C ARG A 424 19.92 -1.17 25.32
N ARG A 425 20.61 -1.78 24.37
CA ARG A 425 20.93 -3.21 24.42
C ARG A 425 22.05 -3.43 25.43
N ALA A 426 21.94 -4.50 26.22
CA ALA A 426 23.07 -4.96 27.04
C ALA A 426 24.24 -5.32 26.12
N HIS A 427 25.42 -4.73 26.37
CA HIS A 427 26.62 -5.05 25.60
C HIS A 427 26.92 -6.55 25.71
N HIS A 428 26.98 -7.23 24.56
CA HIS A 428 27.35 -8.64 24.53
C HIS A 428 28.87 -8.78 24.51
N PRO A 429 29.48 -9.60 25.40
CA PRO A 429 30.93 -9.74 25.44
C PRO A 429 31.52 -10.34 24.16
N ILE A 430 30.75 -11.15 23.42
CA ILE A 430 31.21 -11.89 22.22
C ILE A 430 30.69 -11.27 20.91
N LEU A 431 29.48 -10.72 20.91
CA LEU A 431 28.82 -10.21 19.70
C LEU A 431 28.85 -8.68 19.73
N ASN A 432 30.06 -8.15 19.83
CA ASN A 432 30.32 -6.72 19.76
C ASN A 432 30.89 -6.36 18.38
N LYS A 433 30.83 -5.07 18.04
CA LYS A 433 31.28 -4.55 16.75
C LYS A 433 32.70 -4.98 16.40
N THR A 434 33.64 -4.91 17.35
CA THR A 434 35.04 -5.29 17.12
C THR A 434 35.21 -6.76 16.72
N VAL A 435 34.46 -7.67 17.33
CA VAL A 435 34.50 -9.10 16.98
C VAL A 435 33.86 -9.35 15.62
N LEU A 436 32.72 -8.71 15.35
CA LEU A 436 32.01 -8.84 14.08
C LEU A 436 32.83 -8.27 12.92
N ASP A 437 33.49 -7.12 13.10
CA ASP A 437 34.38 -6.53 12.10
C ASP A 437 35.55 -7.46 11.78
N LYS A 438 36.20 -8.05 12.80
CA LYS A 438 37.26 -9.06 12.60
C LYS A 438 36.76 -10.30 11.88
N LEU A 439 35.57 -10.80 12.25
CA LEU A 439 34.95 -11.95 11.60
C LEU A 439 34.70 -11.64 10.11
N LYS A 440 34.18 -10.45 9.81
CA LYS A 440 33.94 -10.01 8.44
C LYS A 440 35.23 -9.96 7.63
N THR A 441 36.29 -9.36 8.17
CA THR A 441 37.62 -9.35 7.51
C THR A 441 38.14 -10.76 7.24
N LEU A 442 38.08 -11.65 8.23
CA LEU A 442 38.51 -13.05 8.05
C LEU A 442 37.68 -13.77 6.98
N CYS A 443 36.38 -13.51 6.91
CA CYS A 443 35.53 -14.11 5.87
C CYS A 443 35.94 -13.62 4.48
N THR A 444 36.16 -12.30 4.33
CA THR A 444 36.62 -11.71 3.06
C THR A 444 37.97 -12.29 2.63
N GLU A 445 38.91 -12.51 3.56
CA GLU A 445 40.20 -13.18 3.28
C GLU A 445 40.05 -14.64 2.81
N ASN A 446 38.90 -15.27 3.08
CA ASN A 446 38.56 -16.64 2.67
C ASN A 446 37.58 -16.69 1.49
N ASN A 447 37.68 -15.72 0.56
CA ASN A 447 36.88 -15.62 -0.68
C ASN A 447 35.36 -15.44 -0.47
N ASP A 448 34.94 -14.75 0.60
CA ASP A 448 33.55 -14.38 0.83
C ASP A 448 33.19 -13.03 0.20
N ASP A 449 33.32 -12.92 -1.13
CA ASP A 449 33.08 -11.68 -1.87
C ASP A 449 31.62 -11.19 -1.76
N GLU A 450 30.66 -12.12 -1.68
CA GLU A 450 29.23 -11.83 -1.54
C GLU A 450 28.76 -11.69 -0.07
N GLY A 451 29.65 -11.94 0.91
CA GLY A 451 29.34 -11.82 2.34
C GLY A 451 28.41 -12.91 2.90
N LEU A 452 28.22 -14.02 2.16
CA LEU A 452 27.31 -15.11 2.52
C LEU A 452 27.87 -15.95 3.68
N MET A 453 29.19 -16.20 3.68
CA MET A 453 29.85 -16.95 4.75
C MET A 453 29.80 -16.14 6.06
N TYR A 454 30.07 -14.84 6.00
CA TYR A 454 29.92 -13.95 7.14
C TYR A 454 28.50 -13.99 7.72
N GLN A 455 27.47 -13.89 6.87
CA GLN A 455 26.07 -13.97 7.30
C GLN A 455 25.76 -15.28 8.00
N GLN A 456 26.22 -16.41 7.44
CA GLN A 456 25.97 -17.74 8.00
C GLN A 456 26.65 -17.92 9.37
N ILE A 457 27.93 -17.56 9.48
CA ILE A 457 28.68 -17.68 10.75
C ILE A 457 28.07 -16.74 11.81
N ARG A 458 27.76 -15.50 11.44
CA ARG A 458 27.08 -14.54 12.33
C ARG A 458 25.76 -15.12 12.85
N ALA A 459 24.92 -15.64 11.96
CA ALA A 459 23.63 -16.23 12.32
C ALA A 459 23.80 -17.41 13.29
N ALA A 460 24.73 -18.34 13.00
CA ALA A 460 25.03 -19.47 13.88
C ALA A 460 25.51 -19.01 15.27
N MET A 461 26.37 -17.99 15.34
CA MET A 461 26.83 -17.41 16.61
C MET A 461 25.67 -16.78 17.40
N VAL A 462 24.75 -16.07 16.74
CA VAL A 462 23.57 -15.48 17.39
C VAL A 462 22.65 -16.56 17.95
N ILE A 463 22.34 -17.60 17.16
CA ILE A 463 21.48 -18.72 17.57
C ILE A 463 22.11 -19.46 18.76
N ALA A 464 23.40 -19.83 18.65
CA ALA A 464 24.11 -20.51 19.73
C ALA A 464 24.11 -19.68 21.03
N ASN A 465 24.25 -18.36 20.90
CA ASN A 465 24.23 -17.46 22.04
C ASN A 465 22.85 -17.33 22.69
N ARG A 466 21.77 -17.27 21.89
CA ARG A 466 20.38 -17.21 22.38
C ARG A 466 20.04 -18.40 23.28
N HIS A 467 20.52 -19.58 22.94
CA HIS A 467 20.31 -20.80 23.72
C HIS A 467 21.32 -21.01 24.87
N LYS A 468 22.33 -20.15 25.03
CA LYS A 468 23.40 -20.33 26.03
C LYS A 468 22.86 -20.36 27.46
N SER A 469 21.95 -19.43 27.79
CA SER A 469 21.36 -19.25 29.13
C SER A 469 20.04 -20.01 29.35
N GLN A 470 19.54 -20.73 28.33
CA GLN A 470 18.30 -21.48 28.44
C GLN A 470 18.52 -22.82 29.14
N LEU A 471 17.72 -23.10 30.17
CA LEU A 471 17.72 -24.39 30.90
C LEU A 471 17.35 -25.57 30.01
N ARG A 472 16.51 -25.33 29.00
CA ARG A 472 16.15 -26.31 27.95
C ARG A 472 16.47 -25.70 26.59
N ARG A 473 17.38 -26.33 25.85
CA ARG A 473 17.76 -25.93 24.49
C ARG A 473 16.93 -26.67 23.43
N ALA A 474 15.63 -26.83 23.70
CA ALA A 474 14.72 -27.34 22.69
C ALA A 474 14.77 -26.37 21.50
N ASN A 475 14.82 -26.91 20.27
CA ASN A 475 14.93 -26.19 19.00
C ASN A 475 16.32 -25.67 18.58
N LEU A 476 17.36 -25.69 19.42
CA LEU A 476 18.71 -25.22 19.01
C LEU A 476 19.21 -25.93 17.73
N ALA A 477 19.08 -27.26 17.69
CA ALA A 477 19.51 -28.04 16.54
C ALA A 477 18.70 -27.70 15.27
N ALA A 478 17.39 -27.47 15.42
CA ALA A 478 16.53 -27.09 14.31
C ALA A 478 16.85 -25.68 13.79
N GLU A 479 17.01 -24.69 14.68
CA GLU A 479 17.38 -23.31 14.30
C GLU A 479 18.76 -23.25 13.62
N LEU A 480 19.74 -24.00 14.13
CA LEU A 480 21.06 -24.08 13.49
C LEU A 480 20.98 -24.75 12.12
N THR A 481 20.22 -25.83 11.99
CA THR A 481 20.06 -26.52 10.70
C THR A 481 19.41 -25.60 9.67
N ASP A 482 18.31 -24.93 10.02
CA ASP A 482 17.64 -23.96 9.15
C ASP A 482 18.57 -22.80 8.74
N SER A 483 19.37 -22.28 9.68
CA SER A 483 20.35 -21.24 9.38
C SER A 483 21.47 -21.72 8.44
N LEU A 484 21.93 -22.96 8.60
CA LEU A 484 22.98 -23.53 7.76
C LEU A 484 22.44 -23.81 6.35
N GLU A 485 21.23 -24.36 6.23
CA GLU A 485 20.55 -24.60 4.95
C GLU A 485 20.33 -23.29 4.17
N LYS A 486 19.96 -22.20 4.86
CA LYS A 486 19.85 -20.86 4.25
C LYS A 486 21.18 -20.34 3.70
N GLY A 487 22.30 -20.74 4.28
CA GLY A 487 23.65 -20.33 3.88
C GLY A 487 24.40 -21.38 3.06
N ALA A 488 23.71 -22.35 2.46
CA ALA A 488 24.36 -23.50 1.83
C ALA A 488 25.16 -23.20 0.55
N PHE A 489 25.04 -21.99 -0.02
CA PHE A 489 25.69 -21.60 -1.27
C PHE A 489 26.76 -20.54 -1.03
N SER A 490 27.86 -20.62 -1.78
CA SER A 490 28.95 -19.66 -1.73
C SER A 490 28.80 -18.51 -2.73
N SER A 491 27.93 -18.65 -3.74
CA SER A 491 27.63 -17.58 -4.70
C SER A 491 26.22 -17.67 -5.31
N LEU A 492 25.78 -16.57 -5.91
CA LEU A 492 24.55 -16.52 -6.72
C LEU A 492 24.58 -17.54 -7.87
N ASP A 493 25.69 -17.68 -8.56
CA ASP A 493 25.82 -18.55 -9.73
C ASP A 493 25.67 -20.04 -9.37
N GLU A 494 26.23 -20.43 -8.23
CA GLU A 494 26.08 -21.77 -7.67
C GLU A 494 24.62 -22.05 -7.30
N ALA A 495 24.00 -21.13 -6.55
CA ALA A 495 22.59 -21.22 -6.15
C ALA A 495 21.65 -21.30 -7.35
N LYS A 496 21.92 -20.50 -8.39
CA LYS A 496 21.14 -20.48 -9.64
C LYS A 496 21.27 -21.77 -10.40
N SER A 497 22.48 -22.28 -10.57
CA SER A 497 22.71 -23.55 -11.26
C SER A 497 21.96 -24.68 -10.54
N PHE A 498 22.12 -24.77 -9.21
CA PHE A 498 21.41 -25.76 -8.40
C PHE A 498 19.88 -25.66 -8.54
N ALA A 499 19.31 -24.45 -8.41
CA ALA A 499 17.86 -24.26 -8.47
C ALA A 499 17.27 -24.60 -9.84
N LEU A 500 17.94 -24.17 -10.92
CA LEU A 500 17.51 -24.46 -12.29
C LEU A 500 17.59 -25.95 -12.60
N GLU A 501 18.68 -26.63 -12.23
CA GLU A 501 18.81 -28.06 -12.45
C GLU A 501 17.82 -28.88 -11.65
N ARG A 502 17.58 -28.52 -10.39
CA ARG A 502 16.54 -29.13 -9.57
C ARG A 502 15.17 -28.98 -10.22
N LYS A 503 14.84 -27.78 -10.71
CA LYS A 503 13.54 -27.55 -11.37
C LYS A 503 13.41 -28.33 -12.68
N ARG A 504 14.49 -28.45 -13.45
CA ARG A 504 14.55 -29.30 -14.65
C ARG A 504 14.24 -30.75 -14.32
N LEU A 505 14.84 -31.29 -13.26
CA LEU A 505 14.61 -32.67 -12.82
C LEU A 505 13.19 -32.89 -12.30
N GLU A 506 12.64 -31.94 -11.54
CA GLU A 506 11.24 -31.99 -11.09
C GLU A 506 10.26 -32.08 -12.27
N LEU A 507 10.46 -31.24 -13.29
CA LEU A 507 9.65 -31.26 -14.51
C LEU A 507 9.83 -32.56 -15.31
N GLN A 508 11.06 -33.09 -15.38
CA GLN A 508 11.33 -34.37 -16.03
C GLN A 508 10.60 -35.53 -15.33
N ILE A 509 10.67 -35.57 -13.99
CA ILE A 509 9.95 -36.56 -13.18
C ILE A 509 8.43 -36.44 -13.40
N GLN A 510 7.91 -35.21 -13.46
CA GLN A 510 6.50 -34.96 -13.74
C GLN A 510 6.11 -35.48 -15.12
N TYR A 511 6.94 -35.23 -16.14
CA TYR A 511 6.74 -35.72 -17.50
C TYR A 511 6.73 -37.24 -17.59
N ASP A 512 7.71 -37.90 -16.95
CA ASP A 512 7.90 -39.35 -17.06
C ASP A 512 6.89 -40.16 -16.22
N ASN A 513 6.47 -39.65 -15.07
CA ASN A 513 5.75 -40.45 -14.06
C ASN A 513 4.27 -40.05 -13.86
N SER A 514 3.76 -39.03 -14.54
CA SER A 514 2.35 -38.60 -14.36
C SER A 514 1.43 -39.32 -15.36
N PRO A 515 0.60 -40.28 -14.93
CA PRO A 515 -0.19 -41.12 -15.84
C PRO A 515 -1.33 -40.39 -16.57
N ASN A 516 -1.69 -39.17 -16.13
CA ASN A 516 -2.87 -38.44 -16.59
C ASN A 516 -2.57 -37.10 -17.29
N LEU A 517 -1.34 -36.87 -17.77
CA LEU A 517 -1.03 -35.63 -18.50
C LEU A 517 -1.65 -35.65 -19.89
N SER A 518 -2.39 -34.60 -20.23
CA SER A 518 -2.82 -34.32 -21.60
C SER A 518 -1.62 -33.99 -22.49
N GLU A 519 -1.77 -34.16 -23.82
CA GLU A 519 -0.69 -33.85 -24.76
C GLU A 519 -0.25 -32.37 -24.69
N ARG A 520 -1.18 -31.44 -24.43
CA ARG A 520 -0.86 -30.02 -24.23
C ARG A 520 -0.01 -29.78 -22.98
N GLU A 521 -0.26 -30.51 -21.90
CA GLU A 521 0.53 -30.39 -20.67
C GLU A 521 1.93 -30.97 -20.87
N LYS A 522 2.04 -32.10 -21.59
CA LYS A 522 3.34 -32.68 -21.97
C LYS A 522 4.17 -31.75 -22.83
N GLU A 523 3.57 -31.12 -23.84
CA GLU A 523 4.23 -30.12 -24.69
C GLU A 523 4.71 -28.92 -23.87
N SER A 524 3.86 -28.40 -22.97
CA SER A 524 4.24 -27.28 -22.09
C SER A 524 5.40 -27.63 -21.15
N ILE A 525 5.39 -28.84 -20.57
CA ILE A 525 6.48 -29.30 -19.69
C ILE A 525 7.79 -29.45 -20.48
N ASN A 526 7.73 -30.04 -21.68
CA ASN A 526 8.90 -30.17 -22.56
C ASN A 526 9.47 -28.79 -22.96
N GLU A 527 8.61 -27.82 -23.29
CA GLU A 527 9.03 -26.45 -23.59
C GLU A 527 9.76 -25.82 -22.39
N GLN A 528 9.21 -25.95 -21.18
CA GLN A 528 9.84 -25.45 -19.96
C GLN A 528 11.20 -26.11 -19.69
N ILE A 529 11.32 -27.43 -19.88
CA ILE A 529 12.59 -28.16 -19.74
C ILE A 529 13.64 -27.63 -20.74
N ALA A 530 13.24 -27.40 -22.00
CA ALA A 530 14.13 -26.86 -23.02
C ALA A 530 14.60 -25.44 -22.66
N ILE A 531 13.69 -24.58 -22.19
CA ILE A 531 13.99 -23.22 -21.74
C ILE A 531 15.01 -23.25 -20.60
N ILE A 532 14.78 -24.05 -19.55
CA ILE A 532 15.70 -24.17 -18.42
C ILE A 532 17.07 -24.66 -18.90
N THR A 533 17.10 -25.70 -19.75
CA THR A 533 18.35 -26.29 -20.25
C THR A 533 19.18 -25.26 -21.01
N ARG A 534 18.54 -24.42 -21.82
CA ARG A 534 19.19 -23.30 -22.50
C ARG A 534 19.72 -22.28 -21.49
N SER A 535 18.90 -21.85 -20.52
CA SER A 535 19.31 -20.88 -19.50
C SER A 535 20.48 -21.35 -18.62
N VAL A 536 20.57 -22.65 -18.33
CA VAL A 536 21.73 -23.26 -17.63
C VAL A 536 22.98 -23.21 -18.51
N LYS A 537 22.88 -23.59 -19.80
CA LYS A 537 24.03 -23.62 -20.72
C LYS A 537 24.59 -22.22 -21.03
N GLU A 538 23.71 -21.24 -21.19
CA GLU A 538 24.09 -19.87 -21.55
C GLU A 538 24.53 -19.04 -20.34
N ARG A 539 24.72 -19.65 -19.15
CA ARG A 539 24.96 -18.96 -17.88
C ARG A 539 23.98 -17.78 -17.67
N GLY A 540 22.71 -18.00 -18.02
CA GLY A 540 21.63 -17.04 -17.81
C GLY A 540 21.53 -15.93 -18.86
N TYR A 541 21.35 -16.29 -20.15
CA TYR A 541 20.94 -15.31 -21.15
C TYR A 541 19.63 -14.63 -20.73
N SER A 542 19.79 -13.35 -20.41
CA SER A 542 18.79 -12.32 -20.17
C SER A 542 17.62 -12.69 -19.26
N SER A 543 17.87 -12.74 -17.95
CA SER A 543 16.83 -12.52 -16.92
C SER A 543 16.06 -11.21 -17.07
N LEU A 544 16.51 -10.37 -17.99
CA LEU A 544 16.10 -8.99 -18.22
C LEU A 544 14.96 -8.91 -19.25
N LEU A 545 14.93 -9.82 -20.22
CA LEU A 545 13.79 -10.01 -21.13
C LEU A 545 12.61 -10.75 -20.48
N ILE A 546 12.84 -11.37 -19.32
CA ILE A 546 11.82 -12.11 -18.54
C ILE A 546 10.88 -11.14 -17.80
N GLU A 547 11.38 -9.98 -17.38
CA GLU A 547 10.62 -9.01 -16.55
C GLU A 547 9.95 -7.88 -17.36
N THR A 548 10.20 -7.81 -18.68
CA THR A 548 9.67 -6.76 -19.58
C THR A 548 8.47 -7.21 -20.40
N GLU A 549 7.94 -8.43 -20.23
CA GLU A 549 6.69 -8.81 -20.89
C GLU A 549 5.57 -7.84 -20.50
N VAL A 550 5.19 -7.02 -21.48
CA VAL A 550 3.90 -6.35 -21.54
C VAL A 550 2.87 -7.46 -21.52
N VAL A 551 2.10 -7.55 -20.44
CA VAL A 551 0.81 -8.24 -20.49
C VAL A 551 0.01 -7.43 -21.50
N SER A 552 -0.21 -7.96 -22.71
CA SER A 552 -1.25 -7.41 -23.57
C SER A 552 -2.56 -7.59 -22.81
N ASP A 553 -3.27 -6.50 -22.57
CA ASP A 553 -4.62 -6.48 -22.00
C ASP A 553 -5.64 -7.05 -23.01
N ASP A 554 -5.45 -8.31 -23.41
CA ASP A 554 -6.43 -9.12 -24.12
C ASP A 554 -6.57 -10.45 -23.36
N ILE A 555 -7.42 -10.44 -22.32
CA ILE A 555 -8.48 -11.42 -22.00
C ILE A 555 -9.46 -10.73 -21.03
#